data_AF-A0A0F8WPS8-F1
#
_entry.id   AF-A0A0F8WPS8-F1
#
_cell.length_a   1.000
_cell.length_b   1.000
_cell.length_c   1.000
_cell.angle_alpha   90.00
_cell.angle_beta   90.00
_cell.angle_gamma   90.00
#
_symmetry.space_group_name_H-M   'P 1'
#
loop_
_entity.id
_entity.type
_entity.pdbx_description
1 polymer ?
#
loop_
_entity_poly.entity_id
_entity_poly.type
_entity_poly.pdbx_seq_one_letter_code
_entity_poly.pdbx_strand_id
1 'polypeptide(L)'
;MAKTKIVWKVVRRRGGKRISAIVSRGQGGIEYSEPGTPTIAPIDTKLLAFARRKDALQFRVTRPYEVWRAEAKDTKFVQYLYNPFRPSRFVAFWQNTLSPVQFLTPAPSSTVSCSELTLLEKVG
;
A
#
# COMPACT_ATOMS: atom_id res chain seq x y z
N MET A 1 21.28 -9.88 -6.12
CA MET A 1 20.49 -8.63 -6.18
C MET A 1 19.02 -8.98 -6.11
N ALA A 2 18.24 -8.36 -5.22
CA ALA A 2 16.79 -8.56 -5.16
C ALA A 2 16.13 -7.98 -6.43
N LYS A 3 15.31 -8.77 -7.11
CA LYS A 3 14.65 -8.37 -8.36
C LYS A 3 13.56 -7.35 -8.06
N THR A 4 13.69 -6.14 -8.59
CA THR A 4 12.64 -5.10 -8.53
C THR A 4 11.51 -5.44 -9.50
N LYS A 5 10.28 -5.06 -9.15
CA LYS A 5 9.11 -5.15 -10.04
C LYS A 5 8.37 -3.82 -10.09
N ILE A 6 7.74 -3.54 -11.22
CA ILE A 6 6.84 -2.40 -11.37
C ILE A 6 5.51 -2.70 -10.67
N VAL A 7 5.07 -1.77 -9.84
CA VAL A 7 3.81 -1.78 -9.12
C VAL A 7 3.14 -0.40 -9.20
N TRP A 8 1.88 -0.33 -8.76
CA TRP A 8 1.09 0.89 -8.75
C TRP A 8 0.69 1.24 -7.32
N LYS A 9 1.21 2.36 -6.83
CA LYS A 9 0.99 2.84 -5.48
C LYS A 9 -0.09 3.90 -5.46
N VAL A 10 -1.07 3.71 -4.57
CA VAL A 10 -2.07 4.73 -4.26
C VAL A 10 -1.59 5.53 -3.06
N VAL A 11 -1.45 6.84 -3.23
CA VAL A 11 -1.05 7.79 -2.18
C VAL A 11 -2.10 8.88 -2.01
N ARG A 12 -2.12 9.51 -0.83
CA ARG A 12 -2.99 10.66 -0.52
C ARG A 12 -2.14 11.82 -0.08
N ARG A 13 -2.65 13.04 -0.30
CA ARG A 13 -2.04 14.26 0.24
C ARG A 13 -2.62 14.59 1.61
N ARG A 14 -1.75 14.88 2.57
CA ARG A 14 -2.12 15.41 3.90
C ARG A 14 -1.07 16.42 4.32
N GLY A 15 -1.44 17.70 4.43
CA GLY A 15 -0.49 18.77 4.77
C GLY A 15 0.71 18.85 3.81
N GLY A 16 0.47 18.74 2.50
CA GLY A 16 1.51 18.73 1.46
C GLY A 16 2.24 17.38 1.27
N LYS A 17 2.25 16.54 2.30
CA LYS A 17 2.96 15.26 2.31
C LYS A 17 2.21 14.16 1.56
N ARG A 18 2.94 13.26 0.89
CA ARG A 18 2.40 12.04 0.29
C ARG A 18 2.40 10.94 1.34
N ILE A 19 1.23 10.38 1.63
CA ILE A 19 1.09 9.26 2.56
C ILE A 19 0.43 8.09 1.85
N SER A 20 0.68 6.86 2.29
CA SER A 20 -0.07 5.70 1.83
C SER A 20 -1.58 5.98 1.91
N ALA A 21 -2.32 5.71 0.81
CA ALA A 21 -3.75 5.98 0.78
C ALA A 21 -4.58 5.02 1.65
N ILE A 22 -3.99 3.87 1.92
CA ILE A 22 -4.56 2.81 2.72
C ILE A 22 -4.12 3.09 4.16
N VAL A 23 -5.04 3.59 5.00
CA VAL A 23 -4.78 4.03 6.38
C VAL A 23 -5.89 3.48 7.27
N SER A 24 -5.56 2.67 8.29
CA SER A 24 -6.48 2.40 9.38
C SER A 24 -6.44 3.56 10.38
N ARG A 25 -7.59 3.95 10.94
CA ARG A 25 -7.65 5.00 11.96
C ARG A 25 -6.77 4.59 13.15
N GLY A 26 -5.65 5.28 13.32
CA GLY A 26 -4.79 5.19 14.50
C GLY A 26 -3.40 4.61 14.28
N GLN A 27 -3.13 3.90 13.16
CA GLN A 27 -1.80 3.32 12.91
C GLN A 27 -1.40 3.43 11.44
N GLY A 28 -0.37 4.26 11.21
CA GLY A 28 0.53 4.32 10.06
C GLY A 28 -0.06 4.71 8.70
N GLY A 29 0.11 5.99 8.37
CA GLY A 29 0.45 6.33 6.98
C GLY A 29 1.96 6.27 6.88
N ILE A 30 2.52 5.43 6.00
CA ILE A 30 3.90 5.64 5.58
C ILE A 30 3.92 6.88 4.70
N GLU A 31 4.74 7.84 5.09
CA GLU A 31 5.08 9.00 4.28
C GLU A 31 6.05 8.56 3.19
N TYR A 32 5.75 8.97 1.97
CA TYR A 32 6.65 8.87 0.84
C TYR A 32 7.34 10.22 0.69
N SER A 33 8.67 10.20 0.72
CA SER A 33 9.52 11.34 0.42
C SER A 33 9.36 11.80 -1.04
N GLU A 34 10.34 12.53 -1.56
CA GLU A 34 10.34 12.93 -2.96
C GLU A 34 10.36 11.72 -3.90
N PRO A 35 9.68 11.79 -5.07
CA PRO A 35 9.80 10.78 -6.11
C PRO A 35 11.28 10.49 -6.42
N GLY A 36 11.61 9.23 -6.67
CA GLY A 36 12.98 8.74 -6.83
C GLY A 36 13.65 8.31 -5.52
N THR A 37 13.10 8.69 -4.35
CA THR A 37 13.63 8.26 -3.06
C THR A 37 13.02 6.92 -2.61
N PRO A 38 13.84 5.91 -2.26
CA PRO A 38 13.33 4.65 -1.72
C PRO A 38 12.62 4.85 -0.39
N THR A 39 11.46 4.21 -0.23
CA THR A 39 10.74 4.12 1.03
C THR A 39 10.77 2.69 1.52
N ILE A 40 11.26 2.47 2.74
CA ILE A 40 11.43 1.14 3.34
C ILE A 40 10.28 0.89 4.32
N ALA A 41 9.74 -0.33 4.32
CA ALA A 41 8.76 -0.76 5.31
C ALA A 41 9.40 -0.78 6.71
N PRO A 42 8.75 -0.24 7.75
CA PRO A 42 9.14 -0.45 9.14
C PRO A 42 9.27 -1.93 9.49
N ILE A 43 10.08 -2.22 10.52
CA ILE A 43 10.29 -3.58 11.06
C ILE A 43 8.93 -4.27 11.29
N ASP A 44 8.85 -5.54 10.91
CA ASP A 44 7.66 -6.40 11.00
C ASP A 44 6.42 -5.95 10.23
N THR A 45 6.58 -4.99 9.30
CA THR A 45 5.50 -4.53 8.42
C THR A 45 5.84 -4.73 6.94
N LYS A 46 4.86 -4.48 6.07
CA LYS A 46 5.03 -4.42 4.62
C LYS A 46 4.32 -3.22 4.01
N LEU A 47 4.90 -2.69 2.94
CA LEU A 47 4.27 -1.72 2.06
C LEU A 47 3.26 -2.44 1.17
N LEU A 48 2.09 -1.83 0.94
CA LEU A 48 1.08 -2.35 0.02
C LEU A 48 1.02 -1.53 -1.27
N ALA A 49 0.87 -2.23 -2.39
CA ALA A 49 0.66 -1.67 -3.72
C ALA A 49 -0.24 -2.60 -4.55
N PHE A 50 -0.54 -2.20 -5.79
CA PHE A 50 -1.20 -3.04 -6.77
C PHE A 50 -0.20 -3.56 -7.79
N ALA A 51 -0.37 -4.78 -8.27
CA ALA A 51 0.39 -5.34 -9.39
C ALA A 51 -0.25 -5.03 -10.75
N ARG A 52 -1.38 -4.31 -10.79
CA ARG A 52 -2.02 -3.87 -12.05
C ARG A 52 -2.44 -2.41 -11.97
N ARG A 53 -2.13 -1.62 -13.01
CA ARG A 53 -2.51 -0.20 -13.12
C ARG A 53 -4.01 0.02 -12.95
N LYS A 54 -4.82 -0.76 -13.66
CA LYS A 54 -6.28 -0.61 -13.68
C LYS A 54 -6.90 -0.76 -12.28
N ASP A 55 -6.38 -1.69 -11.49
CA ASP A 55 -6.90 -1.98 -10.14
C ASP A 55 -6.57 -0.80 -9.19
N ALA A 56 -5.40 -0.16 -9.35
CA ALA A 56 -5.04 1.05 -8.62
C ALA A 56 -5.87 2.28 -9.02
N LEU A 57 -6.18 2.45 -10.30
CA LEU A 57 -7.02 3.55 -10.80
C LEU A 57 -8.50 3.40 -10.43
N GLN A 58 -8.96 2.17 -10.24
CA GLN A 58 -10.33 1.86 -9.80
C GLN A 58 -10.46 1.80 -8.27
N PHE A 59 -9.41 2.16 -7.54
CA PHE A 59 -9.39 2.11 -6.09
C PHE A 59 -10.41 3.08 -5.49
N ARG A 60 -11.54 2.54 -5.00
CA ARG A 60 -12.65 3.35 -4.50
C ARG A 60 -12.42 3.80 -3.06
N VAL A 61 -11.89 5.02 -2.89
CA VAL A 61 -11.84 5.71 -1.60
C VAL A 61 -12.68 6.98 -1.61
N THR A 62 -13.19 7.37 -0.45
CA THR A 62 -14.00 8.58 -0.26
C THR A 62 -13.21 9.87 -0.44
N ARG A 63 -11.88 9.80 -0.38
CA ARG A 63 -11.02 10.97 -0.34
C ARG A 63 -10.11 10.97 -1.58
N PRO A 64 -9.76 12.16 -2.12
CA PRO A 64 -8.85 12.27 -3.25
C PRO A 64 -7.54 11.52 -2.99
N TYR A 65 -7.02 10.90 -4.05
CA TYR A 65 -5.78 10.16 -4.06
C TYR A 65 -5.05 10.37 -5.39
N GLU A 66 -3.77 10.05 -5.40
CA GLU A 66 -2.91 10.00 -6.58
C GLU A 66 -2.49 8.54 -6.79
N VAL A 67 -2.37 8.12 -8.04
CA VAL A 67 -1.76 6.84 -8.39
C VAL A 67 -0.39 7.10 -8.97
N TRP A 68 0.58 6.31 -8.53
CA TRP A 68 1.97 6.42 -8.93
C TRP A 68 2.47 5.08 -9.44
N ARG A 69 3.20 5.10 -10.54
CA ARG A 69 4.04 3.97 -10.93
C ARG A 69 5.26 3.96 -10.00
N ALA A 70 5.61 2.77 -9.52
CA ALA A 70 6.69 2.59 -8.57
C ALA A 70 7.48 1.31 -8.84
N GLU A 71 8.72 1.31 -8.41
CA GLU A 71 9.53 0.09 -8.29
C GLU A 71 9.43 -0.47 -6.88
N ALA A 72 9.31 -1.78 -6.76
CA ALA A 72 9.20 -2.45 -5.48
C ALA A 72 10.08 -3.70 -5.37
N LYS A 73 10.66 -3.92 -4.19
CA LYS A 73 11.44 -5.11 -3.84
C LYS A 73 10.60 -6.13 -3.08
N ASP A 74 10.94 -7.41 -3.23
CA ASP A 74 10.33 -8.54 -2.51
C ASP A 74 8.80 -8.63 -2.62
N THR A 75 8.30 -8.30 -3.81
CA THR A 75 6.85 -8.31 -4.10
C THR A 75 6.22 -9.69 -3.93
N LYS A 76 5.19 -9.78 -3.08
CA LYS A 76 4.38 -10.99 -2.88
C LYS A 76 2.90 -10.67 -3.00
N PHE A 77 2.12 -11.53 -3.65
CA PHE A 77 0.67 -11.37 -3.70
C PHE A 77 0.06 -11.55 -2.31
N VAL A 78 -0.93 -10.71 -2.04
CA VAL A 78 -1.64 -10.64 -0.76
C VAL A 78 -3.07 -11.05 -1.01
N GLN A 79 -3.50 -12.15 -0.41
CA GLN A 79 -4.87 -12.66 -0.55
C GLN A 79 -5.82 -12.07 0.49
N TYR A 80 -5.31 -11.79 1.69
CA TYR A 80 -6.10 -11.31 2.81
C TYR A 80 -5.44 -10.09 3.44
N LEU A 81 -6.22 -9.21 4.05
CA LEU A 81 -5.75 -8.05 4.79
C LEU A 81 -6.41 -8.07 6.17
N TYR A 82 -5.61 -7.78 7.19
CA TYR A 82 -6.11 -7.67 8.55
C TYR A 82 -6.93 -6.39 8.73
N ASN A 83 -8.19 -6.53 9.12
CA ASN A 83 -9.11 -5.44 9.38
C ASN A 83 -9.95 -5.73 10.64
N PRO A 84 -9.51 -5.27 11.82
CA PRO A 84 -10.24 -5.46 13.07
C PRO A 84 -11.52 -4.61 13.18
N PHE A 85 -11.80 -3.70 12.23
CA PHE A 85 -12.85 -2.69 12.31
C PHE A 85 -13.87 -2.74 11.13
N ARG A 86 -14.31 -3.93 10.68
CA ARG A 86 -15.32 -4.14 9.59
C ARG A 86 -16.40 -3.03 9.49
N PRO A 87 -16.95 -2.67 8.30
CA PRO A 87 -16.39 -2.63 6.95
C PRO A 87 -15.91 -1.20 6.64
N SER A 88 -15.26 -0.53 7.60
CA SER A 88 -14.81 0.84 7.42
C SER A 88 -13.39 0.89 6.85
N ARG A 89 -13.34 0.82 5.51
CA ARG A 89 -12.32 1.40 4.60
C ARG A 89 -10.86 1.41 5.11
N PHE A 90 -10.14 0.37 4.69
CA PHE A 90 -8.74 0.36 4.25
C PHE A 90 -7.59 0.09 5.27
N VAL A 91 -6.84 -0.98 4.98
CA VAL A 91 -5.74 -1.59 5.74
C VAL A 91 -4.36 -1.09 5.31
N ALA A 92 -3.60 -0.48 6.21
CA ALA A 92 -2.35 0.21 5.89
C ALA A 92 -1.09 -0.67 5.88
N PHE A 93 -1.13 -1.82 6.56
CA PHE A 93 0.01 -2.71 6.73
C PHE A 93 -0.45 -4.16 6.81
N TRP A 94 0.43 -5.04 6.35
CA TRP A 94 0.42 -6.44 6.78
C TRP A 94 1.42 -6.55 7.95
N GLN A 95 0.94 -6.83 9.17
CA GLN A 95 1.79 -7.30 10.28
C GLN A 95 1.93 -8.82 10.17
N ASN A 96 3.15 -9.32 10.28
CA ASN A 96 3.47 -10.73 10.04
C ASN A 96 3.06 -11.67 11.19
N THR A 97 2.50 -11.15 12.28
CA THR A 97 2.17 -11.90 13.49
C THR A 97 0.66 -12.10 13.65
N LEU A 98 0.24 -13.37 13.59
CA LEU A 98 -0.95 -13.97 14.22
C LEU A 98 -2.16 -13.05 14.36
N SER A 99 -2.62 -12.49 13.23
CA SER A 99 -3.89 -11.80 13.19
C SER A 99 -5.02 -12.82 13.37
N PRO A 100 -5.95 -12.65 14.33
CA PRO A 100 -7.07 -13.58 14.51
C PRO A 100 -7.85 -13.72 13.20
N VAL A 101 -8.09 -14.95 12.76
CA VAL A 101 -8.70 -15.27 11.45
C VAL A 101 -10.02 -14.51 11.21
N GLN A 102 -10.79 -14.25 12.27
CA GLN A 102 -12.06 -13.52 12.23
C GLN A 102 -11.98 -12.08 11.69
N PHE A 103 -10.79 -11.49 11.71
CA PHE A 103 -10.54 -10.12 11.24
C PHE A 103 -9.84 -10.05 9.89
N LEU A 104 -9.60 -11.19 9.23
CA LEU A 104 -9.07 -11.21 7.88
C LEU A 104 -10.19 -10.90 6.88
N THR A 105 -9.92 -9.96 5.98
CA THR A 105 -10.81 -9.58 4.88
C THR A 105 -10.12 -9.86 3.55
N PRO A 106 -10.83 -10.27 2.49
CA PRO A 106 -10.22 -10.44 1.18
C PRO A 106 -9.53 -9.15 0.73
N ALA A 107 -8.28 -9.27 0.28
CA ALA A 107 -7.56 -8.15 -0.30
C ALA A 107 -8.20 -7.77 -1.65
N PRO A 108 -8.15 -6.48 -2.04
CA PRO A 108 -8.49 -6.08 -3.41
C PRO A 108 -7.67 -6.88 -4.45
N SER A 109 -8.24 -7.07 -5.64
CA SER A 109 -7.55 -7.72 -6.76
C SER A 109 -6.16 -7.13 -6.96
N SER A 110 -5.20 -8.02 -7.27
CA SER A 110 -3.79 -7.70 -7.53
C SER A 110 -3.03 -6.97 -6.41
N THR A 111 -3.53 -6.97 -5.18
CA THR A 111 -2.78 -6.43 -4.04
C THR A 111 -1.48 -7.21 -3.85
N VAL A 112 -0.39 -6.48 -3.68
CA VAL A 112 0.93 -7.02 -3.35
C VAL A 112 1.51 -6.32 -2.12
N SER A 113 2.31 -7.06 -1.38
CA SER A 113 3.18 -6.54 -0.33
C SER A 113 4.63 -6.44 -0.81
N CYS A 114 5.37 -5.45 -0.32
CA CYS A 114 6.80 -5.26 -0.59
C CYS A 114 7.55 -4.73 0.64
N SER A 115 8.87 -4.94 0.65
CA SER A 115 9.80 -4.44 1.68
C SER A 115 10.25 -3.00 1.43
N GLU A 116 10.35 -2.61 0.17
CA GLU A 116 10.80 -1.30 -0.27
C GLU A 116 10.00 -0.88 -1.52
N LEU A 117 9.71 0.42 -1.64
CA LEU A 117 9.02 1.00 -2.78
C LEU A 117 9.56 2.40 -3.11
N THR A 118 9.84 2.65 -4.38
CA THR A 118 10.28 3.96 -4.89
C THR A 118 9.25 4.51 -5.87
N LEU A 119 8.67 5.67 -5.56
CA LEU A 119 7.74 6.35 -6.46
C LEU A 119 8.51 6.93 -7.65
N LEU A 120 8.04 6.69 -8.89
CA LEU A 120 8.71 7.17 -10.10
C LEU A 120 7.92 8.30 -10.75
N GLU A 121 6.70 8.00 -11.19
CA GLU A 121 5.87 8.93 -11.95
C GLU A 121 4.41 8.86 -11.50
N LYS A 122 3.75 10.01 -11.46
CA LYS A 122 2.31 10.09 -11.21
C LYS A 122 1.56 9.69 -12.48
N VAL A 123 0.58 8.81 -12.36
CA VAL A 123 -0.24 8.31 -13.48
C VAL A 123 -1.71 8.50 -13.16
N GLY A 124 -2.36 9.48 -13.80
CA GLY A 124 -3.75 9.87 -13.52
C GLY A 124 -3.82 11.28 -12.94
#